data_AF-U1N184-F1
#
_entry.id   AF-U1N184-F1
#
_cell.length_a   1.000
_cell.length_b   1.000
_cell.length_c   1.000
_cell.angle_alpha   90.00
_cell.angle_beta   90.00
_cell.angle_gamma   90.00
#
_symmetry.space_group_name_H-M   'P 1'
#
loop_
_entity.id
_entity.type
_entity.pdbx_description
1 polymer ?
#
loop_
_entity_poly.entity_id
_entity_poly.type
_entity_poly.pdbx_seq_one_letter_code
_entity_poly.pdbx_strand_id
1 'polypeptide(L)' 'MSLERTRAAAYLCGALAGSLTTVAIVGVRDQSLRDAAAALVGALAFGAAAVGLEEWTQR' A
#
# COMPACT_ATOMS: atom_id res chain seq x y z
N MET A 1 13.47 -20.80 5.10
CA MET A 1 13.21 -19.62 5.95
C MET A 1 11.71 -19.40 5.98
N SER A 2 11.08 -19.63 7.14
CA SER A 2 9.67 -19.27 7.33
C SER A 2 9.58 -17.75 7.34
N LEU A 3 8.78 -17.16 6.46
CA LEU A 3 8.45 -15.75 6.59
C LEU A 3 7.63 -15.60 7.88
N GLU A 4 8.14 -14.86 8.85
CA GLU A 4 7.33 -14.49 10.01
C GLU A 4 6.06 -13.78 9.53
N ARG A 5 4.93 -14.13 10.15
CA ARG A 5 3.59 -13.67 9.76
C ARG A 5 3.51 -12.14 9.62
N THR A 6 4.21 -11.42 10.49
CA THR A 6 4.34 -9.97 10.52
C THR A 6 5.12 -9.42 9.33
N ARG A 7 6.23 -10.07 8.97
CA ARG A 7 7.01 -9.70 7.77
C ARG A 7 6.23 -9.96 6.49
N ALA A 8 5.45 -11.05 6.44
CA ALA A 8 4.55 -11.33 5.32
C ALA A 8 3.45 -10.25 5.20
N ALA A 9 2.90 -9.80 6.32
CA ALA A 9 1.92 -8.72 6.34
C ALA A 9 2.51 -7.39 5.82
N ALA A 10 3.76 -7.05 6.20
CA ALA A 10 4.44 -5.85 5.69
C ALA A 10 4.58 -5.88 4.16
N TYR A 11 5.01 -7.00 3.58
CA TYR A 11 5.11 -7.16 2.13
C TYR A 11 3.75 -7.07 1.42
N LEU A 12 2.70 -7.66 1.99
CA LEU A 12 1.34 -7.56 1.44
C LEU A 12 0.84 -6.11 1.46
N CYS A 13 1.06 -5.38 2.55
CA CYS A 13 0.74 -3.96 2.62
C CYS A 13 1.52 -3.16 1.57
N GLY A 14 2.80 -3.43 1.38
CA GLY A 14 3.60 -2.79 0.32
C GLY A 14 3.07 -3.08 -1.09
N ALA A 15 2.70 -4.33 -1.37
CA ALA A 15 2.11 -4.71 -2.66
C ALA A 15 0.76 -4.01 -2.92
N LEU A 16 -0.10 -3.93 -1.89
CA LEU A 16 -1.37 -3.22 -1.97
C LEU A 16 -1.14 -1.72 -2.21
N ALA A 17 -0.21 -1.09 -1.49
CA ALA A 17 0.14 0.31 -1.70
C ALA A 17 0.58 0.59 -3.15
N GLY A 18 1.44 -0.27 -3.71
CA GLY A 18 1.85 -0.18 -5.10
C GLY A 18 0.67 -0.30 -6.08
N SER A 19 -0.18 -1.32 -5.90
CA SER A 19 -1.33 -1.55 -6.78
C SER A 19 -2.33 -0.38 -6.76
N LEU A 20 -2.62 0.19 -5.59
CA LEU A 20 -3.51 1.34 -5.43
C LEU A 20 -2.91 2.62 -6.03
N THR A 21 -1.58 2.75 -5.99
CA THR A 21 -0.89 3.84 -6.68
C THR A 21 -1.09 3.75 -8.19
N THR A 22 -1.00 2.55 -8.76
CA THR A 22 -1.30 2.32 -10.19
C THR A 22 -2.75 2.66 -10.53
N VAL A 23 -3.71 2.24 -9.69
CA VAL A 23 -5.13 2.58 -9.87
C VAL A 23 -5.34 4.09 -9.83
N ALA A 24 -4.67 4.80 -8.92
CA ALA A 24 -4.76 6.26 -8.84
C ALA A 24 -4.24 6.93 -10.13
N ILE A 25 -3.11 6.46 -10.67
CA ILE A 25 -2.55 6.98 -11.93
C ILE A 25 -3.52 6.77 -13.10
N VAL A 26 -4.12 5.57 -13.21
CA VAL A 26 -5.12 5.27 -14.25
C VAL A 26 -6.38 6.13 -14.05
N GLY A 27 -6.87 6.28 -12.83
CA GLY A 27 -8.03 7.12 -12.52
C GLY A 27 -7.82 8.59 -12.87
N VAL A 28 -6.62 9.14 -12.66
CA VAL A 28 -6.27 10.50 -13.11
C VAL A 28 -6.32 10.59 -14.64
N ARG A 29 -5.79 9.58 -15.34
CA ARG A 29 -5.82 9.52 -16.81
C ARG A 29 -7.24 9.49 -17.35
N ASP A 30 -8.14 8.77 -16.69
CA ASP A 30 -9.55 8.65 -17.08
C ASP A 30 -10.43 9.80 -16.54
N GLN A 31 -9.82 10.85 -15.95
CA GLN A 31 -10.50 11.98 -15.31
C GLN A 31 -11.46 11.61 -14.15
N SER A 32 -11.41 10.38 -13.62
CA SER A 32 -12.14 10.00 -12.41
C SER A 32 -11.37 10.39 -11.15
N LEU A 33 -11.38 11.69 -10.85
CA LEU A 33 -10.57 12.26 -9.75
C LEU A 33 -10.99 11.75 -8.36
N ARG A 34 -12.27 11.40 -8.17
CA ARG A 34 -12.77 10.85 -6.89
C ARG A 34 -12.17 9.47 -6.62
N ASP A 35 -12.22 8.59 -7.60
CA ASP A 35 -11.69 7.23 -7.47
C ASP A 35 -10.16 7.27 -7.37
N ALA A 36 -9.51 8.15 -8.12
CA ALA A 36 -8.08 8.36 -8.02
C ALA A 36 -7.66 8.85 -6.62
N ALA A 37 -8.39 9.82 -6.05
CA ALA A 37 -8.12 10.32 -4.70
C ALA A 37 -8.34 9.23 -3.63
N ALA A 38 -9.43 8.45 -3.74
CA ALA A 38 -9.69 7.34 -2.82
C ALA A 38 -8.59 6.27 -2.90
N ALA A 39 -8.16 5.90 -4.11
CA ALA A 39 -7.06 4.96 -4.32
C ALA A 39 -5.74 5.49 -3.75
N LEU A 40 -5.45 6.79 -3.91
CA LEU A 40 -4.24 7.41 -3.39
C LEU A 40 -4.21 7.44 -1.85
N VAL A 41 -5.34 7.76 -1.21
CA VAL A 41 -5.48 7.67 0.25
C VAL A 41 -5.27 6.24 0.74
N GLY A 42 -5.86 5.26 0.05
CA GLY A 42 -5.64 3.84 0.34
C GLY A 42 -4.16 3.45 0.20
N ALA A 43 -3.49 3.87 -0.87
CA ALA A 43 -2.08 3.60 -1.10
C ALA A 43 -1.21 4.14 0.04
N LEU A 44 -1.48 5.36 0.50
CA LEU A 44 -0.77 5.97 1.64
C LEU A 44 -0.99 5.20 2.94
N ALA A 45 -2.24 4.80 3.23
CA ALA A 45 -2.55 4.04 4.43
C ALA A 45 -1.81 2.69 4.45
N PHE A 46 -1.81 1.96 3.33
CA PHE A 46 -1.08 0.69 3.22
C PHE A 46 0.44 0.88 3.24
N GLY A 47 0.96 1.95 2.64
CA GLY A 47 2.38 2.29 2.70
C GLY A 47 2.84 2.57 4.13
N ALA A 48 2.08 3.37 4.89
CA ALA A 48 2.36 3.63 6.30
C ALA A 48 2.26 2.35 7.16
N ALA A 49 1.26 1.50 6.90
CA ALA A 49 1.14 0.21 7.58
C ALA A 49 2.31 -0.73 7.28
N ALA A 50 2.78 -0.78 6.02
CA ALA A 50 3.94 -1.58 5.62
C ALA A 50 5.19 -1.15 6.39
N VAL A 51 5.47 0.16 6.43
CA VAL A 51 6.62 0.73 7.17
C VAL A 51 6.49 0.44 8.66
N GLY A 52 5.34 0.69 9.27
CA GLY A 52 5.15 0.44 10.71
C GLY A 52 5.29 -1.04 11.09
N LEU A 53 4.82 -1.95 10.23
CA LEU A 53 5.03 -3.39 10.42
C LEU A 53 6.51 -3.76 10.26
N GLU A 54 7.20 -3.22 9.26
CA GLU A 54 8.61 -3.48 9.03
C GLU A 54 9.47 -2.99 10.21
N GLU A 55 9.22 -1.77 10.69
CA GLU A 55 9.86 -1.23 11.90
C GLU A 55 9.58 -2.08 13.14
N TRP A 56 8.36 -2.60 13.30
CA TRP A 56 8.01 -3.47 14.42
C TRP A 56 8.72 -4.82 14.36
N THR A 57 8.94 -5.38 13.16
CA THR A 57 9.71 -6.63 13.01
C THR A 57 11.21 -6.49 13.21
N GLN A 58 11.73 -5.27 13.21
CA GLN A 58 13.16 -4.99 13.40
C GLN A 58 13.53 -4.69 14.86
N ARG A 59 12.54 -4.52 15.75
CA ARG A 59 12.73 -4.30 17.19
C ARG A 59 12.69 -5.62 17.95
#